data_AF-A0A8J7LD14-F1
#
_entry.id   AF-A0A8J7LD14-F1
#
_cell.length_a   1.000
_cell.length_b   1.000
_cell.length_c   1.000
_cell.angle_alpha   90.00
_cell.angle_beta   90.00
_cell.angle_gamma   90.00
#
_symmetry.space_group_name_H-M   'P 1'
#
loop_
_entity.id
_entity.type
_entity.pdbx_description
1 polymer ?
#
loop_
_entity_poly.entity_id
_entity_poly.type
_entity_poly.pdbx_seq_one_letter_code
_entity_poly.pdbx_strand_id
1 'polypeptide(L)'
;MLKLTYTEGSFYLECLTQSPEEWVAQRVILALRVGQSLCVEPSTASFLLPVDLPGVDLLKAEVKRDDSEIISLCVCDTEFLEVTLRGSWLSDNSENAVGVFTTTMSDRAEFLLHKLWQEAQACASVMSE
;
A
#
# COMPACT_ATOMS: atom_id res chain seq x y z
N MET A 1 -4.60 8.39 4.50
CA MET A 1 -3.37 7.74 3.99
C MET A 1 -3.53 6.22 3.97
N LEU A 2 -2.73 5.54 3.14
CA LEU A 2 -2.62 4.09 3.16
C LEU A 2 -1.35 3.63 3.88
N LYS A 3 -1.49 2.54 4.65
CA LYS A 3 -0.38 1.84 5.30
C LYS A 3 -0.39 0.39 4.85
N LEU A 4 0.74 -0.10 4.34
CA LEU A 4 0.96 -1.50 4.02
C LEU A 4 1.94 -2.09 5.03
N THR A 5 1.55 -3.16 5.72
CA THR A 5 2.43 -3.89 6.63
C THR A 5 2.84 -5.20 5.97
N TYR A 6 4.08 -5.27 5.48
CA TYR A 6 4.63 -6.46 4.84
C TYR A 6 5.13 -7.44 5.89
N THR A 7 4.83 -8.70 5.66
CA THR A 7 5.26 -9.87 6.46
C THR A 7 5.99 -10.85 5.54
N GLU A 8 6.52 -11.95 6.06
CA GLU A 8 7.35 -12.89 5.28
C GLU A 8 6.68 -13.46 4.01
N GLY A 9 5.34 -13.48 3.93
CA GLY A 9 4.63 -14.00 2.75
C GLY A 9 3.34 -13.27 2.38
N SER A 10 3.04 -12.14 3.02
CA SER A 10 1.79 -11.40 2.79
C SER A 10 1.93 -9.94 3.20
N PHE A 11 0.87 -9.16 3.00
CA PHE A 11 0.78 -7.82 3.58
C PHE A 11 -0.64 -7.52 4.03
N TYR A 12 -0.75 -6.57 4.97
CA TYR A 12 -2.01 -5.96 5.37
C TYR A 12 -2.09 -4.54 4.83
N LEU A 13 -3.23 -4.16 4.26
CA LEU A 13 -3.51 -2.79 3.85
C LEU A 13 -4.51 -2.16 4.80
N GLU A 14 -4.17 -0.98 5.33
CA GLU A 14 -5.01 -0.21 6.24
C GLU A 14 -5.18 1.22 5.72
N CYS A 15 -6.38 1.77 5.85
CA CYS A 15 -6.65 3.19 5.63
C CYS A 15 -6.61 3.94 6.97
N LEU A 16 -5.68 4.88 7.11
CA LEU A 16 -5.47 5.67 8.32
C LEU A 16 -5.86 7.13 8.11
N THR A 17 -6.42 7.76 9.14
CA THR A 17 -6.87 9.17 9.11
C THR A 17 -5.75 10.19 9.37
N GLN A 18 -4.61 9.74 9.87
CA GLN A 18 -3.42 10.57 10.12
C GLN A 18 -2.56 10.73 8.87
N SER A 19 -1.75 11.79 8.81
CA SER A 19 -0.80 11.98 7.70
C SER A 19 0.39 11.00 7.77
N PRO A 20 1.05 10.68 6.64
CA PRO A 20 2.29 9.91 6.64
C PRO A 20 3.37 10.53 7.53
N GLU A 21 3.53 11.86 7.49
CA GLU A 21 4.56 12.58 8.23
C GLU A 21 4.35 12.45 9.74
N GLU A 22 3.12 12.62 10.23
CA GLU A 22 2.79 12.44 11.65
C GLU A 22 3.01 10.99 12.09
N TRP A 23 2.61 10.02 11.26
CA TRP A 23 2.79 8.60 11.56
C TRP A 23 4.27 8.24 11.65
N VAL A 24 5.06 8.63 10.65
CA VAL A 24 6.52 8.40 10.58
C VAL A 24 7.21 9.06 11.78
N ALA A 25 6.90 10.33 12.07
CA ALA A 25 7.52 11.06 13.17
C ALA A 25 7.31 10.36 14.53
N GLN A 26 6.10 9.84 14.78
CA GLN A 26 5.82 9.07 16.00
C GLN A 26 6.70 7.81 16.12
N ARG A 27 6.96 7.11 15.01
CA ARG A 27 7.79 5.89 15.00
C ARG A 27 9.26 6.22 15.18
N VAL A 28 9.74 7.28 14.53
CA VAL A 28 11.11 7.79 14.71
C VAL A 28 11.35 8.19 16.17
N ILE A 29 10.44 8.95 16.78
CA ILE A 29 10.54 9.34 18.19
C ILE A 29 10.58 8.12 19.11
N LEU A 30 9.74 7.12 18.85
CA LEU A 30 9.73 5.90 19.64
C LEU A 30 11.06 5.15 19.52
N ALA A 31 11.53 4.91 18.29
CA ALA A 31 12.78 4.20 18.01
C ALA A 31 13.97 4.85 18.73
N LEU A 32 14.09 6.19 18.66
CA LEU A 32 15.11 6.95 19.38
C LEU A 32 15.03 6.77 20.89
N ARG A 33 13.82 6.72 21.47
CA ARG A 33 13.63 6.54 22.92
C ARG A 33 13.98 5.14 23.41
N VAL A 34 13.77 4.13 22.57
CA VAL A 34 14.05 2.73 22.93
C VAL A 34 15.44 2.26 22.47
N GLY A 35 16.22 3.14 21.84
CA GLY A 35 17.56 2.81 21.35
C GLY A 35 17.57 1.82 20.18
N GLN A 36 16.48 1.78 19.39
CA GLN A 36 16.38 0.95 18.20
C GLN A 36 16.63 1.77 16.93
N SER A 37 17.28 1.15 15.95
CA SER A 37 17.41 1.72 14.61
C SER A 37 16.08 1.69 13.88
N LEU A 38 15.82 2.74 13.09
CA LEU A 38 14.69 2.81 12.18
C LEU A 38 15.16 3.49 10.90
N CYS A 39 15.16 2.74 9.80
CA CYS A 39 15.39 3.26 8.47
C CYS A 39 14.07 3.80 7.92
N VAL A 40 14.12 4.99 7.30
CA VAL A 40 12.99 5.58 6.58
C VAL A 40 13.50 6.06 5.24
N GLU A 41 12.96 5.53 4.15
CA GLU A 41 13.44 5.82 2.80
C GLU A 41 12.30 5.97 1.79
N PRO A 42 12.45 6.85 0.77
CA PRO A 42 11.53 6.89 -0.34
C PRO A 42 11.65 5.60 -1.14
N SER A 43 10.52 4.96 -1.44
CA SER A 43 10.48 3.67 -2.13
C SER A 43 9.16 3.48 -2.87
N THR A 44 8.98 2.28 -3.42
CA THR A 44 7.74 1.83 -4.03
C THR A 44 7.25 0.54 -3.41
N ALA A 45 5.94 0.38 -3.34
CA ALA A 45 5.29 -0.86 -2.93
C ALA A 45 4.38 -1.35 -4.05
N SER A 46 4.56 -2.60 -4.46
CA SER A 46 3.71 -3.25 -5.46
C SER A 46 2.89 -4.38 -4.86
N PHE A 47 1.67 -4.56 -5.37
CA PHE A 47 0.83 -5.73 -5.11
C PHE A 47 -0.14 -5.97 -6.25
N LEU A 48 -0.71 -7.18 -6.30
CA LEU A 48 -1.63 -7.61 -7.36
C LEU A 48 -3.09 -7.48 -6.91
N LEU A 49 -3.95 -7.10 -7.86
CA LEU A 49 -5.41 -7.17 -7.76
C LEU A 49 -5.96 -7.96 -8.95
N PRO A 50 -6.97 -8.83 -8.77
CA PRO A 50 -7.66 -9.46 -9.89
C PRO A 50 -8.29 -8.41 -10.83
N VAL A 51 -8.15 -8.60 -12.14
CA VAL A 51 -8.62 -7.64 -13.16
C VAL A 51 -10.14 -7.52 -13.24
N ASP A 52 -10.85 -8.55 -12.78
CA ASP A 52 -12.31 -8.71 -12.86
C ASP A 52 -13.03 -8.18 -11.60
N LEU A 53 -12.31 -7.65 -10.63
CA LEU A 53 -12.92 -7.05 -9.44
C LEU A 53 -13.81 -5.84 -9.79
N PRO A 54 -15.05 -5.80 -9.26
CA PRO A 54 -15.93 -4.65 -9.43
C PRO A 54 -15.29 -3.35 -8.92
N GLY A 55 -15.04 -2.41 -9.84
CA GLY A 55 -14.47 -1.11 -9.50
C GLY A 55 -13.01 -0.91 -9.91
N VAL A 56 -12.35 -1.92 -10.49
CA VAL A 56 -11.02 -1.75 -11.11
C VAL A 56 -11.05 -0.67 -12.19
N ASP A 57 -12.08 -0.62 -13.03
CA ASP A 57 -12.21 0.42 -14.05
C ASP A 57 -12.44 1.82 -13.46
N LEU A 58 -13.10 1.88 -12.30
CA LEU A 58 -13.27 3.12 -11.56
C LEU A 58 -11.94 3.61 -10.99
N LEU A 59 -11.12 2.70 -10.44
CA LEU A 59 -9.76 3.00 -10.00
C LEU A 59 -8.90 3.50 -11.18
N LYS A 60 -8.92 2.81 -12.33
CA LYS A 60 -8.19 3.24 -13.54
C LYS A 60 -8.61 4.64 -14.00
N ALA A 61 -9.90 4.95 -13.94
CA ALA A 61 -10.41 6.28 -14.29
C ALA A 61 -9.97 7.35 -13.27
N GLU A 62 -9.87 7.00 -11.99
CA GLU A 62 -9.37 7.90 -10.95
C GLU A 62 -7.88 8.18 -11.13
N VAL A 63 -7.07 7.14 -11.31
CA VAL A 63 -5.62 7.26 -11.54
C VAL A 63 -5.31 8.09 -12.78
N LYS A 64 -6.11 7.98 -13.84
CA LYS A 64 -5.95 8.84 -15.03
C LYS A 64 -6.31 10.30 -14.79
N ARG A 65 -7.12 10.60 -13.78
CA ARG A 65 -7.51 11.96 -13.42
C ARG A 65 -6.49 12.59 -12.46
N ASP A 66 -5.90 11.78 -11.59
CA ASP A 66 -4.93 12.18 -10.58
C ASP A 66 -3.52 12.23 -11.20
N ASP A 67 -2.98 13.45 -11.40
CA ASP A 67 -1.66 13.69 -12.02
C ASP A 67 -0.49 13.59 -11.02
N SER A 68 -0.73 13.00 -9.85
CA SER A 68 0.26 12.98 -8.76
C SER A 68 1.40 11.98 -8.95
N GLU A 69 1.34 11.10 -9.97
CA GLU A 69 2.29 9.99 -10.21
C GLU A 69 2.51 9.07 -8.99
N ILE A 70 1.66 9.14 -7.96
CA ILE A 70 1.78 8.34 -6.73
C ILE A 70 1.39 6.89 -6.97
N ILE A 71 0.45 6.65 -7.88
CA ILE A 71 -0.07 5.32 -8.20
C ILE A 71 0.10 5.04 -9.69
N SER A 72 0.64 3.87 -10.01
CA SER A 72 0.69 3.34 -11.37
C SER A 72 0.02 1.97 -11.44
N LEU A 73 -0.70 1.74 -12.54
CA LEU A 73 -1.43 0.50 -12.80
C LEU A 73 -0.87 -0.16 -14.05
N CYS A 74 -0.45 -1.42 -13.93
CA CYS A 74 0.06 -2.22 -15.03
C CYS A 74 -0.72 -3.53 -15.13
N VAL A 75 -1.22 -3.88 -16.31
CA VAL A 75 -1.82 -5.20 -16.54
C VAL A 75 -0.67 -6.20 -16.69
N CYS A 76 -0.49 -7.08 -15.70
CA CYS A 76 0.58 -8.06 -15.70
C CYS A 76 0.27 -9.22 -16.64
N ASP A 77 -0.94 -9.77 -16.51
CA ASP A 77 -1.43 -10.89 -17.30
C ASP A 77 -2.96 -10.80 -17.49
N THR A 78 -3.60 -11.89 -17.90
CA THR A 78 -5.04 -11.95 -18.14
C THR A 78 -5.89 -11.93 -16.87
N GLU A 79 -5.29 -12.19 -15.71
CA GLU A 79 -5.96 -12.37 -14.43
C GLU A 79 -5.63 -11.26 -13.43
N PHE A 80 -4.43 -10.66 -13.51
CA PHE A 80 -3.92 -9.73 -12.50
C PHE A 80 -3.49 -8.36 -13.06
N LEU A 81 -3.86 -7.33 -12.30
CA LEU A 81 -3.40 -5.96 -12.40
C LEU A 81 -2.40 -5.70 -11.27
N GLU A 82 -1.19 -5.29 -11.60
CA GLU A 82 -0.24 -4.74 -10.62
C GLU A 82 -0.58 -3.28 -10.32
N VAL A 83 -0.65 -3.01 -9.02
CA VAL A 83 -0.71 -1.66 -8.44
C VAL A 83 0.65 -1.36 -7.83
N THR A 84 1.30 -0.30 -8.28
CA THR A 84 2.53 0.22 -7.67
C THR A 84 2.27 1.58 -7.07
N LEU A 85 2.66 1.75 -5.81
CA LEU A 85 2.52 2.97 -5.04
C LEU A 85 3.89 3.56 -4.74
N ARG A 86 4.01 4.88 -4.79
CA ARG A 86 5.19 5.64 -4.34
C ARG A 86 4.96 6.19 -2.94
N GLY A 87 5.97 6.14 -2.09
CA GLY A 87 5.82 6.52 -0.69
C GLY A 87 7.08 6.27 0.12
N SER A 88 6.90 6.05 1.42
CA SER A 88 7.99 5.86 2.37
C SER A 88 7.97 4.45 2.94
N TRP A 89 9.10 3.75 2.84
CA TRP A 89 9.36 2.47 3.49
C TRP A 89 10.00 2.68 4.86
N LEU A 90 9.56 1.89 5.85
CA LEU A 90 10.08 1.88 7.21
C LEU A 90 10.45 0.46 7.63
N SER A 91 11.67 0.28 8.12
CA SER A 91 12.20 -1.02 8.57
C SER A 91 13.28 -0.82 9.64
N ASP A 92 13.62 -1.89 10.34
CA ASP A 92 14.72 -1.91 11.32
C ASP A 92 16.12 -1.95 10.66
N ASN A 93 16.17 -2.32 9.38
CA ASN A 93 17.36 -2.30 8.54
C ASN A 93 16.99 -2.06 7.06
N SER A 94 17.92 -1.53 6.26
CA SER A 94 17.67 -1.14 4.86
C SER A 94 17.49 -2.31 3.87
N GLU A 95 17.68 -3.55 4.29
CA GLU A 95 17.59 -4.74 3.40
C GLU A 95 16.39 -5.63 3.73
N ASN A 96 15.54 -5.23 4.68
CA ASN A 96 14.46 -6.06 5.17
C ASN A 96 13.27 -6.07 4.21
N ALA A 97 12.87 -7.26 3.76
CA ALA A 97 11.63 -7.46 3.02
C ALA A 97 10.37 -7.32 3.92
N VAL A 98 10.56 -7.33 5.25
CA VAL A 98 9.51 -7.13 6.25
C VAL A 98 9.61 -5.69 6.76
N GLY A 99 8.49 -4.96 6.70
CA GLY A 99 8.48 -3.55 7.05
C GLY A 99 7.11 -2.92 6.87
N VAL A 100 7.07 -1.61 7.02
CA VAL A 100 5.84 -0.82 6.84
C VAL A 100 6.06 0.20 5.75
N PHE A 101 5.19 0.19 4.74
CA PHE A 101 5.11 1.22 3.73
C PHE A 101 3.96 2.17 4.03
N THR A 102 4.16 3.46 3.77
CA THR A 102 3.12 4.48 3.90
C THR A 102 3.09 5.35 2.66
N THR A 103 1.89 5.72 2.23
CA THR A 103 1.70 6.64 1.10
C THR A 103 0.41 7.45 1.29
N THR A 104 0.36 8.61 0.64
CA THR A 104 -0.86 9.42 0.56
C THR A 104 -1.15 9.77 -0.88
N MET A 105 -2.44 9.72 -1.22
CA MET A 105 -2.99 10.10 -2.52
C MET A 105 -4.34 10.78 -2.27
N SER A 106 -5.12 11.04 -3.33
CA SER A 106 -6.48 11.55 -3.14
C SER A 106 -7.34 10.60 -2.30
N ASP A 107 -8.19 11.14 -1.41
CA ASP A 107 -9.09 10.36 -0.54
C ASP A 107 -9.89 9.29 -1.32
N ARG A 108 -10.29 9.64 -2.54
CA ARG A 108 -11.03 8.77 -3.44
C ARG A 108 -10.18 7.59 -3.93
N ALA A 109 -8.92 7.82 -4.32
CA ALA A 109 -8.02 6.76 -4.72
C ALA A 109 -7.66 5.85 -3.54
N GLU A 110 -7.40 6.42 -2.36
CA GLU A 110 -7.16 5.65 -1.13
C GLU A 110 -8.34 4.73 -0.79
N PHE A 111 -9.55 5.29 -0.82
CA PHE A 111 -10.78 4.54 -0.54
C PHE A 111 -11.02 3.41 -1.55
N LEU A 112 -10.90 3.70 -2.85
CA LEU A 112 -11.12 2.70 -3.91
C LEU A 112 -10.12 1.55 -3.78
N LEU A 113 -8.84 1.87 -3.55
CA LEU A 113 -7.80 0.86 -3.47
C LEU A 113 -7.96 -0.03 -2.25
N HIS A 114 -8.27 0.56 -1.08
CA HIS A 114 -8.54 -0.20 0.14
C HIS A 114 -9.75 -1.13 -0.04
N LYS A 115 -10.83 -0.65 -0.66
CA LYS A 115 -12.02 -1.46 -0.92
C LYS A 115 -11.73 -2.63 -1.86
N LEU A 116 -11.04 -2.38 -2.98
CA LEU A 116 -10.67 -3.43 -3.93
C LEU A 116 -9.77 -4.49 -3.30
N TRP A 117 -8.82 -4.08 -2.45
CA TRP A 117 -8.00 -5.02 -1.70
C TRP A 117 -8.84 -5.89 -0.75
N GLN A 118 -9.79 -5.30 -0.01
CA GLN A 118 -10.69 -6.06 0.87
C GLN A 118 -11.52 -7.09 0.09
N GLU A 119 -12.04 -6.71 -1.08
CA GLU A 119 -12.79 -7.62 -1.96
C GLU A 119 -11.91 -8.74 -2.52
N ALA A 120 -10.68 -8.44 -2.93
CA ALA A 120 -9.71 -9.44 -3.39
C ALA A 120 -9.46 -10.51 -2.32
N GLN A 121 -9.26 -10.10 -1.07
CA GLN A 121 -9.00 -11.00 0.04
C GLN A 121 -10.22 -11.88 0.38
N ALA A 122 -11.43 -11.34 0.27
CA ALA A 122 -12.66 -12.11 0.46
C ALA A 122 -12.80 -13.21 -0.61
N CYS A 123 -12.51 -12.89 -1.88
CA CYS A 123 -12.56 -13.87 -2.97
C CYS A 123 -11.49 -14.96 -2.81
N ALA A 124 -10.25 -14.59 -2.46
CA ALA A 124 -9.16 -15.55 -2.25
C ALA A 124 -9.45 -16.53 -1.09
N SER A 125 -10.10 -16.06 -0.02
CA SER A 125 -10.48 -16.90 1.11
C SER A 125 -11.54 -17.95 0.73
N VAL A 126 -12.52 -17.60 -0.11
CA VAL A 126 -13.59 -18.51 -0.55
C VAL A 126 -13.07 -19.61 -1.48
N MET A 127 -12.02 -19.33 -2.27
CA MET A 127 -11.41 -20.31 -3.17
C MET A 127 -10.48 -21.30 -2.47
N SER A 128 -10.12 -21.03 -1.21
CA SER A 128 -9.19 -21.85 -0.42
C SER A 128 -9.90 -22.89 0.47
N GLU A 129 -11.24 -23.00 0.42
CA GLU A 129 -12.07 -23.98 1.14
C GLU A 129 -12.53 -25.17 0.26
#